data_AF-A0A7C2W0E6-F1
#
_entry.id   AF-A0A7C2W0E6-F1
#
_cell.length_a   1.000
_cell.length_b   1.000
_cell.length_c   1.000
_cell.angle_alpha   90.00
_cell.angle_beta   90.00
_cell.angle_gamma   90.00
#
_symmetry.space_group_name_H-M   'P 1'
#
loop_
_entity.id
_entity.type
_entity.pdbx_description
1 polymer ?
#
loop_
_entity_poly.entity_id
_entity_poly.type
_entity_poly.pdbx_seq_one_letter_code
_entity_poly.pdbx_strand_id
1 'polypeptide(L)'
;MSFLISFKLCKLSSVALVALSAISLLASANDEISPWGATVKSAIIPGWGQFVTGGKIKAVISLTGTYGLAVAGLIARARYLDVYNNYYVPAALAGSPEADRYYDLATQRYKLSKGLFFAAAGVWVYSMIDSYVSSIITNAQIKARKLKFDTERIDKFDLEYKVMEGELRIKATTEF
;
A
#
# COMPACT_ATOMS: atom_id res chain seq x y z
N MET A 1 22.56 -13.06 29.65
CA MET A 1 22.51 -12.64 28.23
C MET A 1 21.13 -12.86 27.57
N SER A 2 20.06 -13.20 28.31
CA SER A 2 18.71 -13.44 27.75
C SER A 2 17.76 -12.23 27.78
N PHE A 3 18.10 -11.14 28.48
CA PHE A 3 17.20 -9.99 28.67
C PHE A 3 17.15 -9.02 27.47
N LEU A 4 18.20 -8.99 26.64
CA LEU A 4 18.30 -8.10 25.48
C LEU A 4 17.52 -8.59 24.24
N ILE A 5 17.13 -9.86 24.21
CA ILE A 5 16.36 -10.44 23.10
C ILE A 5 14.86 -10.15 23.28
N SER A 6 14.35 -10.20 24.52
CA SER A 6 12.95 -9.95 24.83
C SER A 6 12.51 -8.50 24.56
N PHE A 7 13.40 -7.53 24.74
CA PHE A 7 13.11 -6.11 24.50
C PHE A 7 13.00 -5.74 23.00
N LYS A 8 13.60 -6.55 22.11
CA LYS A 8 13.50 -6.33 20.65
C LYS A 8 12.21 -6.90 20.05
N LEU A 9 11.70 -8.01 20.57
CA LEU A 9 10.43 -8.58 20.11
C LEU A 9 9.20 -7.74 20.51
N CYS A 10 9.24 -7.06 21.65
CA CYS A 10 8.13 -6.22 22.14
C CYS A 10 7.92 -4.93 21.32
N LYS A 11 8.97 -4.42 20.64
CA LYS A 11 8.83 -3.24 19.75
C LYS A 11 8.25 -3.60 18.38
N LEU A 12 8.44 -4.84 17.91
CA LEU A 12 7.88 -5.30 16.64
C LEU A 12 6.37 -5.55 16.71
N SER A 13 5.85 -6.03 17.85
CA SER A 13 4.40 -6.19 18.05
C SER A 13 3.67 -4.84 18.11
N SER A 14 4.32 -3.82 18.67
CA SER A 14 3.73 -2.47 18.81
C SER A 14 3.51 -1.77 17.47
N VAL A 15 4.43 -1.94 16.50
CA VAL A 15 4.28 -1.35 15.15
C VAL A 15 3.17 -2.04 14.37
N ALA A 16 3.05 -3.35 14.47
CA ALA A 16 1.95 -4.11 13.87
C ALA A 16 0.59 -3.73 14.46
N LEU A 17 0.53 -3.49 15.77
CA LEU A 17 -0.70 -3.09 16.47
C LEU A 17 -1.14 -1.66 16.13
N VAL A 18 -0.19 -0.72 15.98
CA VAL A 18 -0.47 0.67 15.54
C VAL A 18 -0.89 0.71 14.07
N ALA A 19 -0.29 -0.13 13.22
CA ALA A 19 -0.74 -0.30 11.85
C ALA A 19 -2.18 -0.85 11.82
N LEU A 20 -2.54 -1.77 12.73
CA LEU A 20 -3.87 -2.36 12.80
C LEU A 20 -4.96 -1.39 13.28
N SER A 21 -4.65 -0.44 14.18
CA SER A 21 -5.63 0.54 14.66
C SER A 21 -5.90 1.67 13.65
N ALA A 22 -4.91 2.04 12.83
CA ALA A 22 -5.11 2.99 11.73
C ALA A 22 -6.02 2.43 10.60
N ILE A 23 -6.09 1.11 10.43
CA ILE A 23 -6.93 0.41 9.44
C ILE A 23 -8.43 0.67 9.65
N SER A 24 -8.85 0.89 10.90
CA SER A 24 -10.27 1.09 11.24
C SER A 24 -10.76 2.52 11.00
N LEU A 25 -9.87 3.51 11.00
CA LEU A 25 -10.24 4.93 10.98
C LEU A 25 -10.34 5.54 9.57
N LEU A 26 -9.83 4.85 8.55
CA LEU A 26 -9.66 5.38 7.19
C LEU A 26 -10.72 4.88 6.19
N ALA A 27 -11.67 4.07 6.63
CA ALA A 27 -12.78 3.60 5.82
C ALA A 27 -13.88 4.67 5.73
N SER A 28 -13.66 5.70 4.91
CA SER A 28 -14.73 6.61 4.50
C SER A 28 -15.10 6.33 3.04
N ALA A 29 -16.41 6.20 2.81
CA ALA A 29 -17.04 5.72 1.60
C ALA A 29 -17.56 6.86 0.71
N ASN A 30 -17.75 6.50 -0.57
CA ASN A 30 -18.59 7.11 -1.60
C ASN A 30 -17.95 8.14 -2.56
N ASP A 31 -18.46 8.04 -3.79
CA ASP A 31 -18.12 8.70 -5.07
C ASP A 31 -16.82 8.30 -5.77
N GLU A 32 -16.85 8.43 -7.11
CA GLU A 32 -15.85 7.94 -8.06
C GLU A 32 -14.43 8.13 -7.53
N ILE A 33 -13.66 7.04 -7.46
CA ILE A 33 -12.33 7.09 -6.88
C ILE A 33 -11.43 7.79 -7.90
N SER A 34 -11.17 9.09 -7.70
CA SER A 34 -10.23 9.82 -8.55
C SER A 34 -8.87 9.11 -8.57
N PRO A 35 -8.37 8.69 -9.76
CA PRO A 35 -7.09 8.01 -9.83
C PRO A 35 -5.92 8.84 -9.31
N TRP A 36 -5.93 10.14 -9.61
CA TRP A 36 -4.99 11.09 -9.04
C TRP A 36 -5.16 11.26 -7.54
N GLY A 37 -6.40 11.26 -7.04
CA GLY A 37 -6.66 11.26 -5.60
C GLY A 37 -6.07 10.04 -4.88
N ALA A 38 -6.16 8.85 -5.48
CA ALA A 38 -5.57 7.63 -4.93
C ALA A 38 -4.03 7.67 -4.96
N THR A 39 -3.44 8.18 -6.04
CA THR A 39 -1.99 8.36 -6.16
C THR A 39 -1.44 9.35 -5.14
N VAL A 40 -2.09 10.52 -4.97
CA VAL A 40 -1.66 11.55 -4.01
C VAL A 40 -1.72 11.01 -2.58
N LYS A 41 -2.76 10.25 -2.23
CA LYS A 41 -2.84 9.59 -0.91
C LYS A 41 -1.66 8.63 -0.70
N SER A 42 -1.34 7.79 -1.69
CA SER A 42 -0.19 6.89 -1.63
C SER A 42 1.18 7.58 -1.66
N ALA A 43 1.24 8.80 -2.21
CA ALA A 43 2.43 9.64 -2.11
C ALA A 43 2.65 10.12 -0.67
N ILE A 44 1.59 10.50 0.05
CA ILE A 44 1.72 10.96 1.45
C ILE A 44 2.05 9.79 2.37
N ILE A 45 1.30 8.68 2.25
CA ILE A 45 1.53 7.47 3.04
C ILE A 45 1.56 6.26 2.08
N PRO A 46 2.67 5.49 2.04
CA PRO A 46 2.78 4.31 1.19
C PRO A 46 1.59 3.36 1.38
N GLY A 47 0.86 3.06 0.31
CA GLY A 47 -0.30 2.16 0.33
C GLY A 47 -1.64 2.80 0.72
N TRP A 48 -1.73 4.09 1.07
CA TRP A 48 -3.01 4.72 1.44
C TRP A 48 -4.06 4.65 0.32
N GLY A 49 -3.68 4.94 -0.92
CA GLY A 49 -4.60 4.84 -2.07
C GLY A 49 -5.20 3.43 -2.23
N GLN A 50 -4.45 2.38 -1.87
CA GLN A 50 -4.93 1.00 -1.92
C GLN A 50 -5.96 0.67 -0.82
N PHE A 51 -5.94 1.37 0.33
CA PHE A 51 -7.00 1.22 1.32
C PHE A 51 -8.35 1.73 0.80
N VAL A 52 -8.34 2.76 -0.04
CA VAL A 52 -9.54 3.38 -0.63
C VAL A 52 -10.09 2.53 -1.79
N THR A 53 -9.22 1.90 -2.59
CA THR A 53 -9.62 1.06 -3.73
C THR A 53 -9.98 -0.38 -3.37
N GLY A 54 -9.96 -0.74 -2.07
CA GLY A 54 -10.32 -2.07 -1.57
C GLY A 54 -9.15 -3.08 -1.49
N GLY A 55 -7.94 -2.69 -1.92
CA GLY A 55 -6.72 -3.49 -1.87
C GLY A 55 -6.01 -3.50 -0.51
N LYS A 56 -6.72 -3.78 0.61
CA LYS A 56 -6.18 -3.64 1.98
C LYS A 56 -4.89 -4.43 2.24
N ILE A 57 -4.77 -5.65 1.71
CA ILE A 57 -3.55 -6.47 1.87
C ILE A 57 -2.37 -5.81 1.16
N LYS A 58 -2.57 -5.32 -0.07
CA LYS A 58 -1.53 -4.59 -0.81
C LYS A 58 -1.09 -3.33 -0.06
N ALA A 59 -2.05 -2.64 0.55
CA ALA A 59 -1.80 -1.45 1.35
C ALA A 59 -0.88 -1.75 2.55
N VAL A 60 -1.19 -2.82 3.29
CA VAL A 60 -0.37 -3.27 4.43
C VAL A 60 1.03 -3.69 3.98
N ILE A 61 1.16 -4.46 2.90
CA ILE A 61 2.47 -4.87 2.36
C ILE A 61 3.28 -3.66 1.93
N SER A 62 2.67 -2.70 1.23
CA SER A 62 3.35 -1.48 0.77
C SER A 62 3.82 -0.63 1.95
N LEU A 63 2.97 -0.45 2.96
CA LEU A 63 3.28 0.30 4.17
C LEU A 63 4.40 -0.38 4.95
N THR A 64 4.19 -1.62 5.38
CA THR A 64 5.15 -2.38 6.20
C THR A 64 6.46 -2.64 5.46
N GLY A 65 6.41 -2.90 4.15
CA GLY A 65 7.58 -3.09 3.30
C GLY A 65 8.41 -1.80 3.21
N THR A 66 7.78 -0.66 2.91
CA THR A 66 8.48 0.63 2.81
C THR A 66 9.11 1.02 4.14
N TYR A 67 8.33 1.04 5.23
CA TYR A 67 8.83 1.43 6.54
C TYR A 67 9.86 0.43 7.09
N GLY A 68 9.63 -0.88 6.89
CA GLY A 68 10.58 -1.92 7.31
C GLY A 68 11.94 -1.77 6.64
N LEU A 69 11.95 -1.54 5.32
CA LEU A 69 13.18 -1.29 4.56
C LEU A 69 13.86 0.02 4.99
N ALA A 70 13.10 1.10 5.20
CA ALA A 70 13.64 2.37 5.65
C ALA A 70 14.28 2.26 7.05
N VAL A 71 13.61 1.61 8.00
CA VAL A 71 14.13 1.36 9.35
C VAL A 71 15.38 0.48 9.30
N ALA A 72 15.38 -0.59 8.50
CA ALA A 72 16.56 -1.42 8.30
C ALA A 72 17.73 -0.61 7.70
N GLY A 73 17.43 0.28 6.75
CA GLY A 73 18.39 1.22 6.15
C GLY A 73 19.01 2.17 7.18
N LEU A 74 18.20 2.71 8.11
CA LEU A 74 18.67 3.56 9.22
C LEU A 74 19.56 2.79 10.20
N ILE A 75 19.17 1.56 10.56
CA ILE A 75 19.99 0.70 11.43
C ILE A 75 21.34 0.40 10.76
N ALA A 76 21.35 0.05 9.47
CA ALA A 76 22.57 -0.20 8.72
C ALA A 76 23.45 1.06 8.65
N ARG A 77 22.86 2.25 8.49
CA ARG A 77 23.58 3.54 8.51
C ARG A 77 24.20 3.83 9.87
N ALA A 78 23.46 3.60 10.96
CA ALA A 78 23.99 3.78 12.31
C ALA A 78 25.19 2.87 12.58
N ARG A 79 25.13 1.61 12.10
CA ARG A 79 26.26 0.67 12.19
C ARG A 79 27.44 1.04 11.31
N TYR A 80 27.19 1.65 10.15
CA TYR A 80 28.25 2.25 9.34
C TYR A 80 28.96 3.35 10.12
N LEU A 81 28.23 4.31 10.67
CA LEU A 81 28.81 5.44 11.41
C LEU A 81 29.59 4.99 12.64
N ASP A 82 29.09 3.99 13.36
CA ASP A 82 29.78 3.38 14.50
C ASP A 82 31.14 2.81 14.08
N VAL A 83 31.17 1.98 13.03
CA VAL A 83 32.45 1.38 12.57
C VAL A 83 33.38 2.42 11.96
N TYR A 84 32.84 3.37 11.21
CA TYR A 84 33.62 4.42 10.57
C TYR A 84 34.29 5.33 11.61
N ASN A 85 33.52 5.86 12.57
CA ASN A 85 34.03 6.83 13.53
C ASN A 85 34.85 6.20 14.66
N ASN A 86 34.47 5.01 15.14
CA ASN A 86 35.10 4.41 16.33
C ASN A 86 36.27 3.48 15.99
N TYR A 87 36.38 2.99 14.76
CA TYR A 87 37.42 2.02 14.38
C TYR A 87 38.25 2.48 13.19
N TYR A 88 37.61 2.89 12.09
CA TYR A 88 38.34 3.31 10.89
C TYR A 88 39.10 4.63 11.12
N VAL A 89 38.44 5.70 11.59
CA VAL A 89 39.07 7.01 11.77
C VAL A 89 40.30 6.93 12.71
N PRO A 90 40.22 6.29 13.89
CA PRO A 90 41.40 6.17 14.76
C PRO A 90 42.52 5.33 14.14
N ALA A 91 42.20 4.21 13.47
CA ALA A 91 43.21 3.36 12.84
C ALA A 91 43.91 4.07 11.66
N ALA A 92 43.15 4.82 10.85
CA ALA A 92 43.69 5.60 9.75
C ALA A 92 44.62 6.72 10.24
N LEU A 93 44.22 7.43 11.32
CA LEU A 93 45.06 8.46 11.94
C LEU A 93 46.33 7.90 12.57
N ALA A 94 46.29 6.66 13.08
CA ALA A 94 47.44 5.96 13.63
C ALA A 94 48.35 5.34 12.55
N GLY A 95 47.98 5.40 11.27
CA GLY A 95 48.71 4.73 10.18
C GLY A 95 48.71 3.21 10.31
N SER A 96 47.69 2.63 10.97
CA SER A 96 47.63 1.20 11.25
C SER A 96 47.17 0.43 10.00
N PRO A 97 47.76 -0.74 9.72
CA PRO A 97 47.39 -1.58 8.57
C PRO A 97 45.96 -2.14 8.69
N GLU A 98 45.36 -2.13 9.88
CA GLU A 98 43.98 -2.52 10.11
C GLU A 98 42.95 -1.50 9.58
N ALA A 99 43.37 -0.29 9.22
CA ALA A 99 42.49 0.76 8.70
C ALA A 99 41.73 0.31 7.45
N ASP A 100 42.39 -0.37 6.52
CA ASP A 100 41.77 -0.88 5.28
C ASP A 100 40.64 -1.87 5.58
N ARG A 101 40.87 -2.77 6.54
CA ARG A 101 39.85 -3.75 6.98
C ARG A 101 38.62 -3.06 7.56
N TYR A 102 38.80 -2.03 8.39
CA TYR A 102 37.68 -1.29 8.96
C TYR A 102 36.95 -0.45 7.91
N TYR A 103 37.69 0.10 6.94
CA TYR A 103 37.13 0.83 5.81
C TYR A 103 36.23 -0.06 4.95
N ASP A 104 36.68 -1.26 4.58
CA ASP A 104 35.89 -2.21 3.81
C ASP A 104 34.61 -2.60 4.55
N LEU A 105 34.74 -2.87 5.85
CA LEU A 105 33.62 -3.24 6.69
C LEU A 105 32.59 -2.09 6.82
N ALA A 106 33.05 -0.85 6.96
CA ALA A 106 32.19 0.33 6.95
C ALA A 106 31.50 0.51 5.59
N THR A 107 32.26 0.37 4.50
CA THR A 107 31.77 0.50 3.12
C THR A 107 30.69 -0.52 2.78
N GLN A 108 30.83 -1.76 3.22
CA GLN A 108 29.79 -2.78 3.05
C GLN A 108 28.47 -2.38 3.70
N ARG A 109 28.51 -1.86 4.95
CA ARG A 109 27.31 -1.40 5.66
C ARG A 109 26.68 -0.17 5.01
N TYR A 110 27.51 0.74 4.51
CA TYR A 110 27.03 1.89 3.76
C TYR A 110 26.33 1.49 2.46
N LYS A 111 26.90 0.55 1.68
CA LYS A 111 26.27 0.00 0.47
C LYS A 111 24.94 -0.68 0.80
N LEU A 112 24.89 -1.49 1.86
CA LEU A 112 23.66 -2.12 2.33
C LEU A 112 22.58 -1.09 2.71
N SER A 113 22.95 -0.06 3.49
CA SER A 113 22.03 1.01 3.88
C SER A 113 21.43 1.72 2.66
N LYS A 114 22.25 2.08 1.67
CA LYS A 114 21.77 2.68 0.42
C LYS A 114 20.85 1.74 -0.35
N GLY A 115 21.23 0.46 -0.48
CA GLY A 115 20.41 -0.54 -1.14
C GLY A 115 19.02 -0.66 -0.52
N LEU A 116 18.95 -0.66 0.82
CA LEU A 116 17.68 -0.69 1.56
C LEU A 116 16.84 0.56 1.35
N PHE A 117 17.45 1.76 1.31
CA PHE A 117 16.72 2.99 1.00
C PHE A 117 16.20 3.02 -0.44
N PHE A 118 16.99 2.56 -1.41
CA PHE A 118 16.52 2.43 -2.80
C PHE A 118 15.39 1.41 -2.92
N ALA A 119 15.47 0.29 -2.22
CA ALA A 119 14.38 -0.68 -2.17
C ALA A 119 13.12 -0.08 -1.53
N ALA A 120 13.26 0.66 -0.42
CA ALA A 120 12.14 1.35 0.21
C ALA A 120 11.48 2.36 -0.74
N ALA A 121 12.28 3.16 -1.44
CA ALA A 121 11.79 4.10 -2.44
C ALA A 121 11.11 3.38 -3.61
N GLY A 122 11.65 2.25 -4.06
CA GLY A 122 11.06 1.41 -5.10
C GLY A 122 9.69 0.87 -4.71
N VAL A 123 9.54 0.32 -3.49
CA VAL A 123 8.25 -0.15 -2.96
C VAL A 123 7.26 1.00 -2.83
N TRP A 124 7.72 2.17 -2.36
CA TRP A 124 6.88 3.35 -2.24
C TRP A 124 6.33 3.82 -3.59
N VAL A 125 7.20 4.00 -4.59
CA VAL A 125 6.81 4.38 -5.96
C VAL A 125 5.89 3.32 -6.58
N TYR A 126 6.21 2.04 -6.41
CA TYR A 126 5.35 0.95 -6.88
C TYR A 126 3.94 1.04 -6.27
N SER A 127 3.82 1.35 -4.98
CA SER A 127 2.53 1.50 -4.32
C SER A 127 1.69 2.64 -4.89
N MET A 128 2.32 3.74 -5.34
CA MET A 128 1.65 4.85 -6.01
C MET A 128 1.08 4.43 -7.37
N ILE A 129 1.86 3.69 -8.16
CA ILE A 129 1.44 3.17 -9.47
C ILE A 129 0.31 2.15 -9.30
N ASP A 130 0.44 1.20 -8.38
CA ASP A 130 -0.60 0.19 -8.17
C ASP A 130 -1.90 0.82 -7.63
N SER A 131 -1.81 1.88 -6.83
CA SER A 131 -2.99 2.64 -6.38
C SER A 131 -3.72 3.31 -7.56
N TYR A 132 -2.96 3.92 -8.46
CA TYR A 132 -3.48 4.54 -9.68
C TYR A 132 -4.19 3.50 -10.55
N VAL A 133 -3.52 2.40 -10.89
CA VAL A 133 -4.08 1.34 -11.73
C VAL A 133 -5.31 0.72 -11.07
N SER A 134 -5.25 0.45 -9.76
CA SER A 134 -6.36 -0.13 -9.01
C SER A 134 -7.59 0.78 -9.05
N SER A 135 -7.43 2.10 -8.91
CA SER A 135 -8.56 3.04 -8.97
C SER A 135 -9.26 3.05 -10.34
N ILE A 136 -8.51 2.94 -11.43
CA ILE A 136 -9.07 2.86 -12.79
C ILE A 136 -9.90 1.58 -12.93
N ILE A 137 -9.34 0.45 -12.48
CA ILE A 137 -10.03 -0.85 -12.53
C ILE A 137 -11.29 -0.83 -11.68
N THR A 138 -11.22 -0.29 -10.46
CA THR A 138 -12.39 -0.19 -9.57
C THR A 138 -13.47 0.70 -10.17
N ASN A 139 -13.12 1.84 -10.77
CA ASN A 139 -14.09 2.70 -11.44
C ASN A 139 -14.76 2.00 -12.63
N ALA A 140 -13.99 1.25 -13.43
CA ALA A 140 -14.54 0.46 -14.53
C ALA A 140 -15.53 -0.63 -14.03
N GLN A 141 -15.20 -1.31 -12.93
CA GLN A 141 -16.08 -2.30 -12.30
C GLN A 141 -17.34 -1.68 -11.70
N ILE A 142 -17.25 -0.48 -11.12
CA ILE A 142 -18.43 0.25 -10.62
C ILE A 142 -19.34 0.63 -11.79
N LYS A 143 -18.77 1.16 -12.88
CA LYS A 143 -19.53 1.54 -14.09
C LYS A 143 -20.19 0.34 -14.75
N ALA A 144 -19.49 -0.79 -14.89
CA ALA A 144 -20.03 -2.02 -15.43
C ALA A 144 -21.18 -2.58 -14.57
N ARG A 145 -21.06 -2.53 -13.23
CA ARG A 145 -22.14 -2.93 -12.32
C ARG A 145 -23.36 -2.02 -12.44
N LYS A 146 -23.18 -0.70 -12.48
CA LYS A 146 -24.28 0.25 -12.68
C LYS A 146 -25.02 -0.04 -13.99
N LEU A 147 -24.30 -0.20 -15.10
CA LEU A 147 -24.88 -0.55 -16.40
C LEU A 147 -25.68 -1.84 -16.36
N LYS A 148 -25.15 -2.90 -15.73
CA LYS A 148 -25.88 -4.17 -15.58
C LYS A 148 -27.19 -4.01 -14.81
N PHE A 149 -27.16 -3.29 -13.69
CA PHE A 149 -28.36 -3.01 -12.89
C PHE A 149 -29.38 -2.15 -13.64
N ASP A 150 -28.93 -1.18 -14.44
CA ASP A 150 -29.80 -0.32 -15.23
C ASP A 150 -30.48 -1.11 -16.37
N THR A 151 -29.74 -2.00 -17.05
CA THR A 151 -30.32 -2.91 -18.06
C THR A 151 -31.35 -3.86 -17.45
N GLU A 152 -31.03 -4.53 -16.34
CA GLU A 152 -31.97 -5.42 -15.64
C GLU A 152 -33.25 -4.70 -15.23
N ARG A 153 -33.15 -3.41 -14.85
CA ARG A 153 -34.31 -2.58 -14.51
C ARG A 153 -35.15 -2.24 -15.74
N ILE A 154 -34.53 -1.89 -16.86
CA ILE A 154 -35.23 -1.58 -18.12
C ILE A 154 -35.96 -2.83 -18.64
N ASP A 155 -35.30 -3.99 -18.64
CA ASP A 155 -35.91 -5.25 -19.08
C ASP A 155 -37.13 -5.60 -18.23
N LYS A 156 -37.05 -5.38 -16.91
CA LYS A 156 -38.20 -5.59 -16.00
C LYS A 156 -39.37 -4.65 -16.34
N PHE A 157 -39.11 -3.37 -16.59
CA PHE A 157 -40.16 -2.41 -16.96
C PHE A 157 -40.79 -2.72 -18.33
N ASP A 158 -39.99 -3.16 -19.31
CA ASP A 158 -40.51 -3.57 -20.63
C ASP A 158 -41.41 -4.80 -20.53
N LEU A 159 -41.04 -5.78 -19.70
CA LEU A 159 -41.88 -6.95 -19.42
C LEU A 159 -43.20 -6.58 -18.74
N GLU A 160 -43.17 -5.73 -17.70
CA GLU A 160 -44.37 -5.25 -17.03
C GLU A 160 -45.30 -4.49 -17.99
N TYR A 161 -44.74 -3.65 -18.87
CA TYR A 161 -45.51 -2.92 -19.88
C TYR A 161 -46.19 -3.85 -20.89
N LYS A 162 -45.47 -4.84 -21.43
CA LYS A 162 -46.02 -5.81 -22.39
C LYS A 162 -47.14 -6.67 -21.79
N VAL A 163 -47.02 -7.06 -20.53
CA VAL A 163 -48.07 -7.80 -19.81
C VAL A 163 -49.33 -6.94 -19.69
N MET A 164 -49.18 -5.68 -19.25
CA MET A 164 -50.30 -4.74 -19.13
C MET A 164 -51.00 -4.49 -20.48
N GLU A 165 -50.25 -4.31 -21.57
CA GLU A 165 -50.84 -4.15 -22.91
C GLU A 165 -51.60 -5.42 -23.35
N GLY A 166 -51.06 -6.60 -23.07
CA GLY A 166 -51.71 -7.88 -23.33
C GLY A 166 -53.04 -8.03 -22.59
N GLU A 167 -53.08 -7.72 -21.29
CA GLU A 167 -54.31 -7.77 -20.49
C GLU A 167 -55.38 -6.80 -21.00
N LEU A 168 -54.98 -5.59 -21.39
CA LEU A 168 -55.87 -4.58 -21.98
C LEU A 168 -56.49 -5.07 -23.30
N ARG A 169 -55.68 -5.69 -24.18
CA ARG A 169 -56.18 -6.27 -25.43
C ARG A 169 -57.16 -7.41 -25.20
N ILE A 170 -56.87 -8.31 -24.26
CA ILE A 170 -57.77 -9.44 -23.96
C ILE A 170 -59.13 -8.92 -23.46
N LYS A 171 -59.14 -7.98 -22.50
CA LYS A 171 -60.38 -7.37 -22.00
C LYS A 171 -61.20 -6.72 -23.11
N ALA A 172 -60.55 -5.95 -23.99
CA ALA A 172 -61.22 -5.30 -25.11
C ALA A 172 -61.81 -6.29 -26.13
N THR A 173 -61.30 -7.52 -26.22
CA THR A 173 -61.80 -8.54 -27.16
C THR A 173 -62.96 -9.35 -26.56
N THR A 174 -63.05 -9.46 -25.23
CA THR A 174 -64.11 -10.21 -24.53
C THR A 174 -65.40 -9.42 -24.29
N GLU A 175 -65.39 -8.10 -24.50
CA GLU A 175 -66.57 -7.23 -24.36
C GLU A 175 -67.37 -7.02 -25.66
N PHE A 176 -67.01 -7.75 -26.73
CA PHE A 176 -67.79 -7.87 -27.98
C PHE A 176 -68.34 -9.28 -28.15
#